data_AF-A0A249PJF8-F1
#
_entry.id   AF-A0A249PJF8-F1
#
_cell.length_a   1.000
_cell.length_b   1.000
_cell.length_c   1.000
_cell.angle_alpha   90.00
_cell.angle_beta   90.00
_cell.angle_gamma   90.00
#
_symmetry.space_group_name_H-M   'P 1'
#
loop_
_entity.id
_entity.type
_entity.pdbx_description
1 polymer ?
#
loop_
_entity_poly.entity_id
_entity_poly.type
_entity_poly.pdbx_seq_one_letter_code
_entity_poly.pdbx_strand_id
1 'polypeptide(L)'
;MVESHAISAPRHASDYPGRQADCLAALRPAVAELAAESQDSIVAAMGGEMTGDLLTLAHEAEGVGWSFDEARDAIEKLAREYEGAKGTIFD
;
A
#
# COMPACT_ATOMS: atom_id res chain seq x y z
N MET A 1 -17.60 -12.83 -0.26
CA MET A 1 -17.03 -12.58 1.08
C MET A 1 -15.73 -11.86 0.82
N VAL A 2 -15.71 -10.54 0.95
CA VAL A 2 -14.47 -9.76 0.81
C VAL A 2 -13.66 -10.07 2.07
N GLU A 3 -12.57 -10.80 1.91
CA GLU A 3 -11.58 -10.97 2.97
C GLU A 3 -11.11 -9.58 3.32
N SER A 4 -11.52 -9.08 4.49
CA SER A 4 -11.02 -7.82 5.02
C SER A 4 -9.53 -8.05 5.26
N HIS A 5 -8.69 -7.60 4.32
CA HIS A 5 -7.24 -7.75 4.42
C HIS A 5 -6.79 -7.00 5.67
N ALA A 6 -6.62 -7.71 6.78
CA ALA A 6 -6.28 -7.12 8.05
C ALA A 6 -4.84 -6.60 7.95
N ILE A 7 -4.70 -5.27 7.85
CA ILE A 7 -3.40 -4.62 7.85
C ILE A 7 -2.70 -5.00 9.15
N SER A 8 -1.57 -5.69 9.03
CA SER A 8 -0.80 -6.12 10.19
C SER A 8 -0.25 -4.91 10.92
N ALA A 9 -0.51 -4.80 12.22
CA ALA A 9 -0.02 -3.70 13.05
C ALA A 9 1.53 -3.67 13.12
N PRO A 10 2.15 -2.50 13.33
CA PRO A 10 3.60 -2.40 13.49
C PRO A 10 4.08 -3.16 14.71
N ARG A 11 5.31 -3.69 14.63
CA ARG A 11 5.95 -4.42 15.74
C ARG A 11 6.14 -3.55 16.97
N HIS A 12 6.49 -2.28 16.75
CA HIS A 12 6.64 -1.27 17.79
C HIS A 12 6.09 0.07 17.29
N ALA A 13 5.48 0.83 18.20
CA ALA A 13 5.01 2.18 17.91
C ALA A 13 6.17 3.15 17.60
N SER A 14 7.35 2.91 18.18
CA SER A 14 8.57 3.68 17.92
C SER A 14 9.19 3.32 16.57
N ASP A 15 10.00 4.24 16.03
CA ASP A 15 10.82 3.96 14.85
C ASP A 15 11.81 2.81 15.13
N TYR A 16 11.89 1.86 14.22
CA TYR A 16 12.77 0.69 14.33
C TYR A 16 13.34 0.30 12.96
N PRO A 17 14.56 -0.28 12.91
CA PRO A 17 15.16 -0.68 11.65
C PRO A 17 14.28 -1.72 10.94
N GLY A 18 13.80 -1.38 9.75
CA GLY A 18 12.92 -2.23 8.94
C GLY A 18 11.42 -1.90 9.06
N ARG A 19 11.02 -0.89 9.85
CA ARG A 19 9.62 -0.48 10.01
C ARG A 19 8.91 -0.22 8.68
N GLN A 20 9.58 0.46 7.77
CA GLN A 20 9.06 0.72 6.43
C GLN A 20 8.88 -0.55 5.59
N ALA A 21 9.78 -1.53 5.72
CA ALA A 21 9.66 -2.82 5.02
C ALA A 21 8.52 -3.67 5.60
N ASP A 22 8.29 -3.61 6.92
CA ASP A 22 7.12 -4.24 7.54
C ASP A 22 5.81 -3.55 7.10
N CYS A 23 5.79 -2.22 7.04
CA CYS A 23 4.64 -1.46 6.53
C CYS A 23 4.31 -1.87 5.08
N LEU A 24 5.33 -1.94 4.22
CA LEU A 24 5.20 -2.45 2.86
C LEU A 24 4.62 -3.86 2.84
N ALA A 25 5.15 -4.78 3.64
CA ALA A 25 4.66 -6.16 3.69
C ALA A 25 3.20 -6.25 4.19
N ALA A 26 2.82 -5.40 5.14
CA ALA A 26 1.47 -5.33 5.69
C ALA A 26 0.46 -4.78 4.66
N LEU A 27 0.86 -3.80 3.86
CA LEU A 27 -0.01 -3.14 2.86
C LEU A 27 0.00 -3.86 1.51
N ARG A 28 1.06 -4.62 1.21
CA ARG A 28 1.24 -5.35 -0.06
C ARG A 28 0.01 -6.11 -0.52
N PRO A 29 -0.63 -6.97 0.29
CA PRO A 29 -1.76 -7.74 -0.22
C PRO A 29 -2.99 -6.86 -0.51
N ALA A 30 -3.27 -5.85 0.32
CA ALA A 30 -4.38 -4.94 0.07
C ALA A 30 -4.15 -4.08 -1.18
N VAL A 31 -2.93 -3.57 -1.39
CA VAL A 31 -2.57 -2.85 -2.63
C VAL A 31 -2.63 -3.77 -3.85
N ALA A 32 -2.24 -5.05 -3.73
CA ALA A 32 -2.34 -6.02 -4.81
C ALA A 32 -3.78 -6.24 -5.28
N GLU A 33 -4.71 -6.36 -4.34
CA GLU A 33 -6.13 -6.50 -4.65
C GLU A 33 -6.69 -5.23 -5.29
N LEU A 34 -6.38 -4.06 -4.74
CA LEU A 34 -6.76 -2.79 -5.34
C LEU A 34 -6.17 -2.60 -6.74
N ALA A 35 -4.95 -3.09 -6.98
CA ALA A 35 -4.34 -3.08 -8.31
C ALA A 35 -5.03 -4.02 -9.31
N ALA A 36 -5.64 -5.10 -8.82
CA ALA A 36 -6.44 -6.02 -9.62
C ALA A 36 -7.84 -5.46 -9.90
N GLU A 37 -8.42 -4.73 -8.94
CA GLU A 37 -9.77 -4.13 -9.06
C GLU A 37 -9.77 -2.81 -9.82
N SER A 38 -8.77 -1.95 -9.62
CA SER A 38 -8.72 -0.58 -10.13
C SER A 38 -7.29 -0.13 -10.46
N GLN A 39 -6.91 -0.32 -11.73
CA GLN A 39 -5.62 0.13 -12.24
C GLN A 39 -5.47 1.66 -12.20
N ASP A 40 -6.55 2.44 -12.42
CA ASP A 40 -6.53 3.90 -12.33
C ASP A 40 -6.06 4.40 -10.96
N SER A 41 -6.49 3.75 -9.86
CA SER A 41 -6.06 4.12 -8.51
C SER A 41 -4.55 3.91 -8.33
N ILE A 42 -4.00 2.82 -8.89
CA ILE A 42 -2.55 2.55 -8.85
C ILE A 42 -1.77 3.61 -9.64
N VAL A 43 -2.25 3.98 -10.82
CA VAL A 43 -1.64 5.01 -11.66
C VAL A 43 -1.66 6.37 -10.96
N ALA A 44 -2.77 6.74 -10.31
CA ALA A 44 -2.86 7.97 -9.53
C ALA A 44 -1.85 7.99 -8.37
N ALA A 45 -1.76 6.89 -7.61
CA ALA A 45 -0.81 6.79 -6.50
C ALA A 45 0.65 6.85 -6.95
N MET A 46 1.00 6.32 -8.13
CA MET A 46 2.35 6.51 -8.69
C MET A 46 2.68 7.99 -8.98
N GLY A 47 1.67 8.80 -9.28
CA GLY A 47 1.77 10.25 -9.47
C GLY A 47 1.78 11.05 -8.17
N GLY A 48 1.75 10.38 -7.01
CA GLY A 48 1.63 11.00 -5.69
C GLY A 48 0.20 11.40 -5.32
N GLU A 49 -0.79 11.00 -6.12
CA GLU A 49 -2.20 11.28 -5.86
C GLU A 49 -2.89 10.06 -5.27
N MET A 50 -3.03 10.05 -3.94
CA MET A 50 -3.67 8.95 -3.22
C MET A 50 -5.16 9.26 -3.01
N THR A 51 -6.01 8.59 -3.77
CA THR A 51 -7.47 8.83 -3.77
C THR A 51 -8.24 7.53 -3.64
N GLY A 52 -9.52 7.64 -3.25
CA GLY A 52 -10.44 6.51 -3.14
C GLY A 52 -9.97 5.45 -2.14
N ASP A 53 -9.90 4.20 -2.60
CA ASP A 53 -9.58 3.04 -1.78
C ASP A 53 -8.15 3.05 -1.23
N LEU A 54 -7.18 3.62 -1.96
CA LEU A 54 -5.80 3.72 -1.47
C LEU A 54 -5.68 4.73 -0.31
N LEU A 55 -6.45 5.81 -0.36
CA LEU A 55 -6.52 6.75 0.76
C LEU A 55 -7.18 6.10 1.98
N THR A 56 -8.25 5.34 1.75
CA THR A 56 -8.94 4.57 2.80
C THR A 56 -7.97 3.58 3.45
N LEU A 57 -7.19 2.86 2.64
CA LEU A 57 -6.19 1.91 3.11
C LEU A 57 -5.12 2.57 4.01
N ALA A 58 -4.67 3.76 3.64
CA ALA A 58 -3.71 4.50 4.46
C ALA A 58 -4.29 4.93 5.82
N HIS A 59 -5.58 5.29 5.87
CA HIS A 59 -6.26 5.56 7.14
C HIS A 59 -6.50 4.30 7.97
N GLU A 60 -6.79 3.16 7.33
CA GLU A 60 -6.87 1.87 8.04
C GLU A 60 -5.52 1.48 8.65
N ALA A 61 -4.43 1.73 7.94
CA ALA A 61 -3.08 1.52 8.45
C ALA A 61 -2.80 2.39 9.68
N GLU A 62 -3.25 3.65 9.65
CA GLU A 62 -3.19 4.56 10.79
C GLU A 62 -3.97 4.04 12.00
N GLY A 63 -5.17 3.50 11.76
CA GLY A 63 -6.02 2.91 12.81
C GLY A 63 -5.38 1.73 13.56
N VAL A 64 -4.47 0.99 12.92
CA VAL A 64 -3.73 -0.12 13.54
C VAL A 64 -2.37 0.28 14.10
N GLY A 65 -1.94 1.53 13.92
CA GLY A 65 -0.73 2.11 14.51
C GLY A 65 0.40 2.46 13.53
N TRP A 66 0.21 2.29 12.22
CA TRP A 66 1.15 2.84 11.23
C TRP A 66 1.01 4.37 11.15
N SER A 67 2.03 5.05 10.64
CA SER A 67 1.89 6.47 10.33
C SER A 67 1.31 6.63 8.94
N PHE A 68 0.41 7.60 8.74
CA PHE A 68 -0.15 7.88 7.42
C PHE A 68 0.93 8.13 6.35
N ASP A 69 1.98 8.88 6.67
CA ASP A 69 3.06 9.18 5.71
C ASP A 69 3.85 7.91 5.32
N GLU A 70 4.08 7.00 6.26
CA GLU A 70 4.72 5.70 5.98
C GLU A 70 3.81 4.79 5.16
N ALA A 71 2.51 4.80 5.44
CA ALA A 71 1.53 4.06 4.66
C ALA A 71 1.46 4.59 3.23
N ARG A 72 1.44 5.93 3.06
CA ARG A 72 1.47 6.57 1.74
C ARG A 72 2.71 6.16 0.96
N ASP A 73 3.90 6.36 1.53
CA ASP A 73 5.15 6.02 0.85
C ASP A 73 5.24 4.53 0.50
N ALA A 74 4.74 3.66 1.38
CA ALA A 74 4.64 2.22 1.11
C ALA A 74 3.69 1.91 -0.06
N ILE A 75 2.51 2.54 -0.09
CA ILE A 75 1.54 2.38 -1.17
C ILE A 75 2.11 2.88 -2.50
N GLU A 76 2.75 4.05 -2.53
CA GLU A 76 3.38 4.63 -3.73
C GLU A 76 4.46 3.70 -4.31
N LYS A 77 5.29 3.11 -3.44
CA LYS A 77 6.30 2.12 -3.83
C LYS A 77 5.68 0.86 -4.40
N LEU A 78 4.69 0.30 -3.71
CA LEU A 78 3.97 -0.90 -4.15
C LEU A 78 3.31 -0.65 -5.51
N ALA A 79 2.62 0.47 -5.68
CA ALA A 79 1.98 0.86 -6.93
C ALA A 79 2.97 0.87 -8.10
N ARG A 80 4.15 1.47 -7.87
CA ARG A 80 5.24 1.47 -8.87
C ARG A 80 5.79 0.07 -9.15
N GLU A 81 5.90 -0.79 -8.14
CA GLU A 81 6.29 -2.20 -8.32
C GLU A 81 5.26 -2.96 -9.18
N TYR A 82 3.96 -2.79 -8.93
CA TYR A 82 2.91 -3.48 -9.69
C TYR A 82 2.86 -3.06 -11.15
N GLU A 83 2.99 -1.76 -11.42
CA GLU A 83 2.98 -1.24 -12.78
C GLU A 83 4.30 -1.56 -13.51
N GLY A 84 5.44 -1.49 -12.82
CA GLY A 84 6.72 -1.93 -13.36
C GLY A 84 6.76 -3.43 -13.68
N ALA A 85 6.15 -4.26 -12.83
CA ALA A 85 6.03 -5.71 -13.06
C ALA A 85 5.06 -6.06 -14.20
N LYS A 86 4.00 -5.27 -14.43
CA LYS A 86 3.16 -5.40 -15.63
C LYS A 86 3.89 -4.96 -16.89
N GLY A 87 4.67 -3.88 -16.82
CA GLY A 87 5.40 -3.33 -17.97
C GLY A 87 6.46 -4.26 -18.57
N THR A 88 7.02 -5.17 -17.78
CA THR A 88 8.01 -6.16 -18.25
C THR A 88 7.41 -7.39 -18.93
N ILE A 89 6.08 -7.57 -18.88
CA ILE A 89 5.39 -8.70 -19.53
C ILE A 89 5.01 -8.36 -20.98
N PHE A 90 5.03 -7.07 -21.35
CA PHE A 90 4.82 -6.60 -22.71
C PHE A 90 6.16 -6.24 -23.39
N ASP A 91 7.00 -7.25 -23.68
CA ASP A 91 8.08 -7.18 -24.68
C ASP A 91 8.00 -8.40 -25.62
#